data_AF-A0A167UTS1-F1
#
_entry.id   AF-A0A167UTS1-F1
#
_cell.length_a   1.000
_cell.length_b   1.000
_cell.length_c   1.000
_cell.angle_alpha   90.00
_cell.angle_beta   90.00
_cell.angle_gamma   90.00
#
_symmetry.space_group_name_H-M   'P 1'
#
loop_
_entity.id
_entity.type
_entity.pdbx_description
1 polymer ?
#
loop_
_entity_poly.entity_id
_entity_poly.type
_entity_poly.pdbx_seq_one_letter_code
_entity_poly.pdbx_strand_id
1 'polypeptide(L)'
;MSSVSSAFSFDDTSNPGITPIPNTSVQGASQGGVTNFWTQSKQEDWTPESERTGRTASLDDEHSKSSEAPQAPIEAYPMHERFCFPAENIYFLVEGILYSVHRYFFERDSSSFVGQGLSKREPMVLANVSTHDFDLFLSILYPTSFSVHPASTVEEWSGILYLADKWSFQSIRTLAVAQMSPIASPIDKIVFGRLYDVNEWLAGAYQAVCTRLDALSLEEGRRLGVDDAIRINSIRQ
;
A
#
# COMPACT_ATOMS: atom_id res chain seq x y z
N MET A 1 16.34 23.20 56.60
CA MET A 1 17.17 22.20 57.28
C MET A 1 16.31 20.99 57.55
N SER A 2 16.86 19.81 57.23
CA SER A 2 16.47 18.47 57.68
C SER A 2 15.32 17.72 56.99
N SER A 3 15.72 16.89 56.02
CA SER A 3 15.28 15.50 55.75
C SER A 3 15.19 14.66 57.05
N VAL A 4 14.51 13.50 57.14
CA VAL A 4 14.84 12.20 56.52
C VAL A 4 13.69 11.19 56.74
N SER A 5 13.61 10.28 55.75
CA SER A 5 12.98 8.96 55.56
C SER A 5 12.74 7.99 56.73
N SER A 6 11.77 7.07 56.51
CA SER A 6 11.90 5.59 56.70
C SER A 6 10.63 4.92 56.12
N ALA A 7 10.68 4.11 55.05
CA ALA A 7 11.09 2.70 54.97
C ALA A 7 10.16 1.72 55.73
N PHE A 8 9.43 0.90 54.97
CA PHE A 8 8.83 -0.35 55.45
C PHE A 8 9.09 -1.43 54.38
N SER A 9 9.80 -2.48 54.78
CA SER A 9 9.98 -3.74 54.06
C SER A 9 10.20 -4.87 55.08
N PHE A 10 10.04 -6.11 54.60
CA PHE A 10 10.22 -7.45 55.20
C PHE A 10 8.97 -8.08 55.85
N ASP A 11 8.64 -9.37 55.68
CA ASP A 11 8.93 -10.40 54.65
C ASP A 11 8.22 -11.72 55.05
N ASP A 12 8.19 -12.68 54.12
CA ASP A 12 8.15 -14.15 54.29
C ASP A 12 6.88 -14.81 54.88
N THR A 13 6.44 -16.03 54.53
CA THR A 13 7.02 -17.22 53.87
C THR A 13 5.84 -18.08 53.39
N SER A 14 5.99 -18.84 52.29
CA SER A 14 5.90 -20.32 52.25
C SER A 14 5.59 -20.89 50.86
N ASN A 15 6.63 -21.50 50.28
CA ASN A 15 6.60 -22.56 49.27
C ASN A 15 7.53 -23.68 49.78
N PRO A 16 7.19 -24.97 49.61
CA PRO A 16 8.05 -25.87 48.81
C PRO A 16 7.23 -26.96 48.05
N GLY A 17 7.65 -27.65 46.99
CA GLY A 17 8.88 -27.74 46.20
C GLY A 17 8.76 -28.81 45.08
N ILE A 18 9.24 -28.47 43.88
CA ILE A 18 10.24 -29.13 42.98
C ILE A 18 10.31 -30.69 42.78
N THR A 19 9.93 -31.13 41.54
CA THR A 19 10.55 -32.08 40.55
C THR A 19 10.61 -33.62 40.80
N PRO A 20 10.93 -34.54 39.82
CA PRO A 20 11.46 -34.38 38.44
C PRO A 20 10.88 -35.30 37.30
N ILE A 21 11.49 -35.14 36.11
CA ILE A 21 11.30 -35.74 34.75
C ILE A 21 11.63 -37.26 34.69
N PRO A 22 11.31 -37.97 33.58
CA PRO A 22 12.42 -38.47 32.76
C PRO A 22 12.26 -38.38 31.22
N ASN A 23 13.44 -38.36 30.59
CA ASN A 23 13.81 -38.41 29.16
C ASN A 23 13.29 -39.64 28.38
N THR A 24 13.15 -39.51 27.06
CA THR A 24 13.89 -40.34 26.07
C THR A 24 14.03 -39.58 24.74
N SER A 25 15.19 -39.78 24.12
CA SER A 25 15.87 -39.00 23.10
C SER A 25 15.86 -39.65 21.70
N VAL A 26 16.57 -38.98 20.77
CA VAL A 26 17.14 -39.36 19.44
C VAL A 26 16.36 -38.76 18.27
N GLN A 27 16.93 -38.12 17.23
CA GLN A 27 18.14 -37.31 16.93
C GLN A 27 18.09 -37.09 15.40
N GLY A 28 18.55 -35.93 14.89
CA GLY A 28 18.80 -35.75 13.46
C GLY A 28 18.96 -34.28 13.02
N ALA A 29 20.19 -33.78 13.09
CA ALA A 29 20.66 -32.43 12.68
C ALA A 29 20.56 -32.22 11.14
N SER A 30 20.60 -31.01 10.56
CA SER A 30 21.72 -30.04 10.51
C SER A 30 21.23 -28.68 9.96
N GLN A 31 21.37 -27.57 10.70
CA GLN A 31 22.42 -26.53 10.61
C GLN A 31 22.44 -25.67 9.33
N GLY A 32 22.36 -24.34 9.51
CA GLY A 32 22.74 -23.36 8.50
C GLY A 32 22.07 -21.99 8.63
N GLY A 33 22.35 -21.25 9.69
CA GLY A 33 22.21 -19.79 9.67
C GLY A 33 23.58 -19.15 9.40
N VAL A 34 23.59 -17.90 8.91
CA VAL A 34 24.48 -16.78 9.31
C VAL A 34 24.49 -15.70 8.22
N THR A 35 23.86 -14.58 8.59
CA THR A 35 24.20 -13.16 8.36
C THR A 35 25.21 -12.76 7.26
N ASN A 36 24.77 -11.80 6.43
CA ASN A 36 25.62 -11.01 5.56
C ASN A 36 26.31 -9.91 6.38
N PHE A 37 27.65 -9.89 6.39
CA PHE A 37 28.44 -8.78 6.89
C PHE A 37 29.52 -8.45 5.87
N TRP A 38 29.49 -7.23 5.35
CA TRP A 38 30.50 -6.69 4.43
C TRP A 38 31.77 -6.35 5.22
N THR A 39 32.92 -6.83 4.77
CA THR A 39 34.21 -6.25 5.13
C THR A 39 35.18 -6.27 3.95
N GLN A 40 35.88 -5.16 3.80
CA GLN A 40 36.70 -4.74 2.68
C GLN A 40 38.19 -5.12 2.85
N SER A 41 38.95 -4.94 1.76
CA SER A 41 40.42 -4.97 1.59
C SER A 41 41.03 -6.33 1.21
N LYS A 42 42.04 -6.45 0.34
CA LYS A 42 43.09 -5.50 -0.09
C LYS A 42 43.71 -5.94 -1.43
N GLN A 43 44.36 -4.98 -2.05
CA GLN A 43 45.06 -4.97 -3.32
C GLN A 43 46.41 -5.70 -3.28
N GLU A 44 46.74 -6.45 -4.33
CA GLU A 44 48.12 -6.79 -4.68
C GLU A 44 48.37 -6.58 -6.19
N ASP A 45 49.54 -6.02 -6.41
CA ASP A 45 50.16 -5.45 -7.60
C ASP A 45 51.03 -6.50 -8.28
N TRP A 46 51.08 -6.57 -9.61
CA TRP A 46 52.24 -7.08 -10.36
C TRP A 46 52.20 -6.59 -11.81
N THR A 47 53.25 -5.87 -12.20
CA THR A 47 53.53 -5.28 -13.53
C THR A 47 54.09 -6.29 -14.55
N PRO A 48 54.16 -5.93 -15.84
CA PRO A 48 54.19 -6.86 -16.98
C PRO A 48 55.60 -7.10 -17.55
N GLU A 49 55.80 -8.25 -18.18
CA GLU A 49 56.99 -8.53 -19.00
C GLU A 49 56.58 -8.61 -20.48
N SER A 50 57.20 -7.77 -21.30
CA SER A 50 57.12 -7.78 -22.76
C SER A 50 58.46 -8.25 -23.33
N GLU A 51 58.44 -9.03 -24.43
CA GLU A 51 59.41 -9.10 -25.54
C GLU A 51 59.33 -10.49 -26.21
N ARG A 52 59.46 -10.73 -27.52
CA ARG A 52 59.50 -9.92 -28.75
C ARG A 52 59.46 -10.88 -29.96
N THR A 53 58.75 -10.47 -31.02
CA THR A 53 59.01 -10.71 -32.47
C THR A 53 58.91 -12.10 -33.12
N GLY A 54 58.07 -12.19 -34.16
CA GLY A 54 58.28 -13.09 -35.31
C GLY A 54 57.13 -13.34 -36.30
N ARG A 55 56.91 -12.42 -37.25
CA ARG A 55 56.44 -12.59 -38.67
C ARG A 55 55.10 -13.29 -39.04
N THR A 56 54.21 -12.45 -39.61
CA THR A 56 53.41 -12.56 -40.87
C THR A 56 52.92 -13.92 -41.43
N ALA A 57 51.60 -14.08 -41.52
CA ALA A 57 50.80 -14.57 -42.68
C ALA A 57 49.31 -14.62 -42.27
N SER A 58 48.46 -13.75 -42.82
CA SER A 58 47.46 -14.05 -43.87
C SER A 58 46.12 -14.59 -43.35
N LEU A 59 45.07 -13.81 -43.61
CA LEU A 59 43.67 -14.14 -43.96
C LEU A 59 43.16 -15.51 -43.49
N ASP A 60 42.13 -15.50 -42.63
CA ASP A 60 40.88 -16.23 -42.87
C ASP A 60 39.76 -15.65 -41.99
N ASP A 61 38.63 -15.40 -42.65
CA ASP A 61 37.33 -15.08 -42.07
C ASP A 61 36.86 -16.20 -41.13
N GLU A 62 36.64 -15.90 -39.85
CA GLU A 62 35.71 -16.70 -39.03
C GLU A 62 34.84 -15.79 -38.17
N HIS A 63 33.68 -15.45 -38.76
CA HIS A 63 32.36 -15.60 -38.17
C HIS A 63 32.26 -15.32 -36.64
N SER A 64 31.95 -14.06 -36.31
CA SER A 64 31.31 -13.73 -35.03
C SER A 64 29.97 -14.47 -34.94
N LYS A 65 29.97 -15.68 -34.37
CA LYS A 65 28.75 -16.36 -33.92
C LYS A 65 28.22 -15.61 -32.70
N SER A 66 27.36 -14.65 -32.94
CA SER A 66 26.35 -14.27 -31.96
C SER A 66 25.58 -15.55 -31.60
N SER A 67 25.66 -15.95 -30.33
CA SER A 67 24.91 -17.07 -29.77
C SER A 67 23.42 -16.75 -29.82
N GLU A 68 22.78 -17.07 -30.94
CA GLU A 68 21.33 -17.06 -31.05
C GLU A 68 20.79 -18.31 -30.35
N ALA A 69 20.07 -18.10 -29.24
CA ALA A 69 19.46 -19.18 -28.49
C ALA A 69 18.44 -19.93 -29.38
N PRO A 70 18.31 -21.26 -29.28
CA PRO A 70 17.36 -22.01 -30.09
C PRO A 70 15.92 -21.54 -29.79
N GLN A 71 15.26 -20.93 -30.77
CA GLN A 71 13.85 -20.59 -30.64
C GLN A 71 13.02 -21.86 -30.76
N ALA A 72 12.59 -22.38 -29.61
CA ALA A 72 11.58 -23.42 -29.55
C ALA A 72 10.23 -22.87 -30.07
N PRO A 73 9.36 -23.71 -30.66
CA PRO A 73 8.02 -23.29 -31.08
C PRO A 73 7.25 -22.68 -29.90
N ILE A 74 6.54 -21.58 -30.16
CA ILE A 74 5.86 -20.69 -29.19
C ILE A 74 4.87 -21.43 -28.25
N GLU A 75 4.53 -22.69 -28.52
CA GLU A 75 3.58 -23.49 -27.74
C GLU A 75 4.17 -24.24 -26.52
N ALA A 76 5.45 -24.07 -26.18
CA ALA A 76 6.13 -24.90 -25.17
C ALA A 76 6.59 -24.17 -23.89
N TYR A 77 6.03 -23.00 -23.56
CA TYR A 77 6.36 -22.30 -22.33
C TYR A 77 5.21 -22.40 -21.31
N PRO A 78 5.44 -22.92 -20.09
CA PRO A 78 4.42 -22.92 -19.06
C PRO A 78 4.06 -21.49 -18.67
N MET A 79 2.77 -21.18 -18.57
CA MET A 79 2.30 -19.89 -18.10
C MET A 79 2.65 -19.71 -16.62
N HIS A 80 3.14 -18.52 -16.25
CA HIS A 80 3.45 -18.22 -14.86
C HIS A 80 2.16 -18.09 -14.03
N GLU A 81 2.02 -18.91 -12.98
CA GLU A 81 0.79 -19.00 -12.17
C GLU A 81 0.30 -17.66 -11.61
N ARG A 82 1.22 -16.75 -11.29
CA ARG A 82 0.90 -15.44 -10.70
C ARG A 82 0.95 -14.23 -11.64
N PHE A 83 1.65 -14.33 -12.76
CA PHE A 83 2.03 -13.18 -13.59
C PHE A 83 1.66 -13.41 -15.06
N CYS A 84 0.57 -14.14 -15.27
CA CYS A 84 -0.05 -14.29 -16.57
C CYS A 84 -1.49 -13.79 -16.47
N PHE A 85 -1.69 -12.52 -16.85
CA PHE A 85 -2.98 -11.86 -16.75
C PHE A 85 -3.74 -11.94 -18.08
N PRO A 86 -5.08 -12.05 -18.06
CA PRO A 86 -5.89 -11.95 -19.27
C PRO A 86 -5.65 -10.61 -19.97
N ALA A 87 -5.50 -10.61 -21.29
CA ALA A 87 -5.30 -9.41 -22.11
C ALA A 87 -6.61 -8.61 -22.37
N GLU A 88 -7.66 -8.91 -21.61
CA GLU A 88 -8.99 -8.35 -21.84
C GLU A 88 -9.16 -6.99 -21.16
N ASN A 89 -9.91 -6.12 -21.84
CA ASN A 89 -10.29 -4.81 -21.32
C ASN A 89 -11.75 -4.81 -20.88
N ILE A 90 -12.04 -3.99 -19.88
CA ILE A 90 -13.38 -3.56 -19.50
C ILE A 90 -13.62 -2.14 -20.02
N TYR A 91 -14.84 -1.88 -20.47
CA TYR A 91 -15.26 -0.59 -21.01
C TYR A 91 -16.24 0.10 -20.06
N PHE A 92 -15.94 1.35 -19.70
CA PHE A 92 -16.80 2.18 -18.85
C PHE A 92 -17.32 3.39 -19.63
N LEU A 93 -18.57 3.77 -19.40
CA LEU A 93 -19.14 5.02 -19.90
C LEU A 93 -19.40 5.95 -18.72
N VAL A 94 -18.67 7.06 -18.67
CA VAL A 94 -18.72 8.06 -17.59
C VAL A 94 -18.95 9.43 -18.22
N GLU A 95 -20.06 10.09 -17.87
CA GLU A 95 -20.46 11.40 -18.44
C GLU A 95 -20.36 11.48 -19.99
N GLY A 96 -20.65 10.37 -20.68
CA GLY A 96 -20.58 10.29 -22.14
C GLY A 96 -19.19 10.00 -22.71
N ILE A 97 -18.16 9.85 -21.88
CA ILE A 97 -16.80 9.48 -22.26
C ILE A 97 -16.60 7.97 -22.07
N LEU A 98 -16.07 7.32 -23.10
CA LEU A 98 -15.79 5.88 -23.09
C LEU A 98 -14.34 5.64 -22.65
N TYR A 99 -14.19 4.88 -21.56
CA TYR A 99 -12.91 4.42 -21.04
C TYR A 99 -12.66 2.97 -21.45
N SER A 100 -11.40 2.61 -21.65
CA SER A 100 -10.94 1.25 -21.96
C SER A 100 -9.74 0.95 -21.09
N VAL A 101 -9.90 0.09 -20.10
CA VAL A 101 -8.86 -0.25 -19.11
C VAL A 101 -8.80 -1.76 -18.89
N HIS A 102 -7.70 -2.25 -18.31
CA HIS A 102 -7.49 -3.69 -18.13
C HIS A 102 -8.46 -4.25 -17.11
N ARG A 103 -9.18 -5.31 -17.51
CA ARG A 103 -10.21 -5.98 -16.71
C ARG A 103 -9.66 -6.52 -15.39
N TYR A 104 -8.42 -7.01 -15.41
CA TYR A 104 -7.75 -7.61 -14.26
C TYR A 104 -7.76 -6.72 -13.01
N PHE A 105 -7.47 -5.42 -13.11
CA PHE A 105 -7.41 -4.56 -11.92
C PHE A 105 -8.76 -4.41 -11.23
N PHE A 106 -9.85 -4.51 -11.99
CA PHE A 106 -11.19 -4.36 -11.45
C PHE A 106 -11.73 -5.66 -10.86
N GLU A 107 -11.50 -6.79 -11.54
CA GLU A 107 -11.97 -8.08 -11.07
C GLU A 107 -11.14 -8.67 -9.92
N ARG A 108 -9.85 -8.29 -9.83
CA ARG A 108 -8.98 -8.74 -8.74
C ARG A 108 -9.50 -8.29 -7.38
N ASP A 109 -9.89 -7.01 -7.29
CA ASP A 109 -10.22 -6.37 -6.02
C ASP A 109 -11.73 -6.21 -5.82
N SER A 110 -12.55 -6.41 -6.86
CA SER A 110 -14.01 -6.24 -6.78
C SER A 110 -14.78 -7.21 -7.69
N SER A 111 -15.68 -7.99 -7.08
CA SER A 111 -16.59 -8.88 -7.82
C SER A 111 -17.66 -8.14 -8.62
N SER A 112 -17.86 -6.85 -8.35
CA SER A 112 -18.91 -6.02 -8.99
C SER A 112 -18.71 -5.85 -10.49
N PHE A 113 -17.48 -6.06 -10.99
CA PHE A 113 -17.12 -5.86 -12.39
C PHE A 113 -17.13 -7.15 -13.20
N VAL A 114 -17.35 -8.30 -12.57
CA VAL A 114 -17.28 -9.60 -13.24
C VAL A 114 -18.36 -9.72 -14.30
N GLY A 115 -17.93 -9.92 -15.54
CA GLY A 115 -18.82 -10.11 -16.70
C GLY A 115 -19.52 -8.83 -17.19
N GLN A 116 -19.11 -7.66 -16.73
CA GLN A 116 -19.68 -6.37 -17.15
C GLN A 116 -18.75 -5.62 -18.10
N GLY A 117 -19.31 -4.78 -18.96
CA GLY A 117 -18.52 -3.89 -19.82
C GLY A 117 -17.55 -4.63 -20.75
N LEU A 118 -17.89 -5.87 -21.18
CA LEU A 118 -16.99 -6.74 -21.95
C LEU A 118 -16.81 -6.29 -23.41
N SER A 119 -17.61 -5.35 -23.90
CA SER A 119 -17.50 -4.83 -25.25
C SER A 119 -17.74 -3.33 -25.31
N LYS A 120 -17.15 -2.67 -26.32
CA LYS A 120 -17.37 -1.24 -26.59
C LYS A 120 -18.83 -0.89 -26.88
N ARG A 121 -19.63 -1.85 -27.34
CA ARG A 121 -21.05 -1.67 -27.68
C ARG A 121 -21.95 -1.78 -26.46
N GLU A 122 -21.48 -2.45 -25.42
CA GLU A 122 -22.18 -2.67 -24.15
C GLU A 122 -21.25 -2.27 -23.00
N PRO A 123 -20.85 -0.98 -22.90
CA PRO A 123 -20.02 -0.52 -21.80
C PRO A 123 -20.80 -0.50 -20.49
N MET A 124 -20.09 -0.66 -19.38
CA MET A 124 -20.64 -0.46 -18.05
C MET A 124 -20.85 1.04 -17.81
N VAL A 125 -22.11 1.47 -17.70
CA VAL A 125 -22.45 2.88 -17.47
C VAL A 125 -22.29 3.19 -15.98
N LEU A 126 -21.43 4.14 -15.65
CA LEU A 126 -21.20 4.59 -14.27
C LEU A 126 -22.03 5.85 -14.01
N ALA A 127 -23.23 5.67 -13.46
CA ALA A 127 -24.07 6.78 -13.04
C ALA A 127 -23.55 7.44 -11.75
N ASN A 128 -23.68 8.76 -11.68
CA ASN A 128 -23.27 9.59 -10.52
C ASN A 128 -21.77 9.47 -10.21
N VAL A 129 -20.95 9.39 -11.26
CA VAL A 129 -19.48 9.43 -11.16
C VAL A 129 -19.02 10.50 -12.14
N SER A 130 -18.23 11.46 -11.67
CA SER A 130 -17.62 12.47 -12.54
C SER A 130 -16.43 11.86 -13.28
N THR A 131 -16.11 12.36 -14.47
CA THR A 131 -14.89 11.93 -15.17
C THR A 131 -13.64 12.27 -14.36
N HIS A 132 -13.64 13.41 -13.67
CA HIS A 132 -12.55 13.84 -12.81
C HIS A 132 -12.24 12.84 -11.68
N ASP A 133 -13.24 12.43 -10.92
CA ASP A 133 -13.04 11.48 -9.81
C ASP A 133 -12.63 10.10 -10.32
N PHE A 134 -13.17 9.71 -11.49
CA PHE A 134 -12.80 8.46 -12.12
C PHE A 134 -11.34 8.48 -12.63
N ASP A 135 -10.89 9.58 -13.23
CA ASP A 135 -9.52 9.77 -13.68
C ASP A 135 -8.54 9.71 -12.49
N LEU A 136 -8.88 10.35 -11.37
CA LEU A 136 -8.12 10.27 -10.13
C LEU A 136 -8.04 8.84 -9.59
N PHE A 137 -9.16 8.12 -9.55
CA PHE A 137 -9.18 6.72 -9.13
C PHE A 137 -8.33 5.84 -10.06
N LEU A 138 -8.46 6.01 -11.38
CA LEU A 138 -7.63 5.32 -12.37
C LEU A 138 -6.15 5.64 -12.20
N SER A 139 -5.79 6.85 -11.79
CA SER A 139 -4.38 7.21 -11.56
C SER A 139 -3.73 6.44 -10.40
N ILE A 140 -4.53 5.92 -9.46
CA ILE A 140 -4.05 5.03 -8.39
C ILE A 140 -3.79 3.62 -8.95
N LEU A 141 -4.64 3.15 -9.87
CA LEU A 141 -4.49 1.84 -10.54
C LEU A 141 -3.40 1.85 -11.61
N TYR A 142 -3.21 3.00 -12.26
CA TYR A 142 -2.25 3.24 -13.33
C TYR A 142 -1.32 4.40 -12.96
N PRO A 143 -0.46 4.22 -11.95
CA PRO A 143 0.45 5.27 -11.53
C PRO A 143 1.46 5.57 -12.64
N THR A 144 1.56 6.84 -13.03
CA THR A 144 2.65 7.33 -13.89
C THR A 144 3.97 7.43 -13.13
N SER A 145 3.88 7.65 -11.81
CA SER A 145 4.98 7.59 -10.85
C SER A 145 4.52 6.82 -9.61
N PHE A 146 5.34 5.87 -9.15
CA PHE A 146 5.03 5.10 -7.94
C PHE A 146 5.26 5.87 -6.63
N SER A 147 5.92 7.03 -6.70
CA SER A 147 6.26 7.83 -5.51
C SER A 147 5.34 9.02 -5.26
N VAL A 148 4.55 9.43 -6.26
CA VAL A 148 3.72 10.63 -6.19
C VAL A 148 2.33 10.30 -6.70
N HIS A 149 1.31 10.60 -5.88
CA HIS A 149 -0.08 10.51 -6.27
C HIS A 149 -0.54 11.84 -6.89
N PRO A 150 -1.36 11.82 -7.96
CA PRO A 150 -1.91 13.04 -8.53
C PRO A 150 -2.86 13.80 -7.59
N ALA A 151 -3.58 13.09 -6.71
CA ALA A 151 -4.45 13.69 -5.71
C ALA A 151 -3.65 14.32 -4.56
N SER A 152 -4.00 15.54 -4.20
CA SER A 152 -3.31 16.35 -3.18
C SER A 152 -4.25 17.03 -2.19
N THR A 153 -5.53 17.18 -2.54
CA THR A 153 -6.55 17.87 -1.74
C THR A 153 -7.51 16.90 -1.05
N VAL A 154 -8.20 17.37 -0.03
CA VAL A 154 -9.22 16.58 0.70
C VAL A 154 -10.35 16.19 -0.25
N GLU A 155 -10.75 17.10 -1.14
CA GLU A 155 -11.78 16.92 -2.13
C GLU A 155 -11.43 15.78 -3.10
N GLU A 156 -10.23 15.81 -3.68
CA GLU A 156 -9.75 14.77 -4.61
C GLU A 156 -9.67 13.40 -3.93
N TRP A 157 -9.08 13.34 -2.74
CA TRP A 157 -9.02 12.08 -2.00
C TRP A 157 -10.39 11.58 -1.53
N SER A 158 -11.34 12.48 -1.27
CA SER A 158 -12.71 12.09 -0.93
C SER A 158 -13.45 11.45 -2.12
N GLY A 159 -13.19 11.92 -3.35
CA GLY A 159 -13.69 11.29 -4.58
C GLY A 159 -13.11 9.89 -4.77
N ILE A 160 -11.80 9.72 -4.59
CA ILE A 160 -11.14 8.41 -4.62
C ILE A 160 -11.72 7.49 -3.54
N LEU A 161 -11.90 7.98 -2.31
CA LEU A 161 -12.44 7.22 -1.19
C LEU A 161 -13.88 6.77 -1.46
N TYR A 162 -14.72 7.66 -2.00
CA TYR A 162 -16.09 7.36 -2.39
C TYR A 162 -16.15 6.19 -3.39
N LEU A 163 -15.35 6.25 -4.46
CA LEU A 163 -15.31 5.20 -5.48
C LEU A 163 -14.73 3.89 -4.93
N ALA A 164 -13.67 3.97 -4.13
CA ALA A 164 -13.07 2.81 -3.50
C ALA A 164 -14.05 2.09 -2.56
N ASP A 165 -14.82 2.83 -1.77
CA ASP A 165 -15.84 2.27 -0.88
C ASP A 165 -17.02 1.68 -1.67
N LYS A 166 -17.58 2.44 -2.63
CA LYS A 166 -18.68 2.04 -3.51
C LYS A 166 -18.40 0.73 -4.25
N TRP A 167 -17.15 0.52 -4.65
CA TRP A 167 -16.72 -0.66 -5.41
C TRP A 167 -15.95 -1.67 -4.58
N SER A 168 -15.85 -1.47 -3.26
CA SER A 168 -15.18 -2.37 -2.32
C SER A 168 -13.69 -2.60 -2.57
N PHE A 169 -12.98 -1.62 -3.13
CA PHE A 169 -11.52 -1.65 -3.25
C PHE A 169 -10.87 -1.31 -1.89
N GLN A 170 -10.80 -2.30 -1.01
CA GLN A 170 -10.35 -2.10 0.38
C GLN A 170 -8.94 -1.51 0.48
N SER A 171 -8.01 -1.93 -0.37
CA SER A 171 -6.62 -1.42 -0.36
C SER A 171 -6.55 0.07 -0.73
N ILE A 172 -7.34 0.50 -1.73
CA ILE A 172 -7.39 1.91 -2.16
C ILE A 172 -8.14 2.75 -1.12
N ARG A 173 -9.19 2.21 -0.51
CA ARG A 173 -9.91 2.83 0.60
C ARG A 173 -8.97 3.15 1.76
N THR A 174 -8.16 2.18 2.19
CA THR A 174 -7.15 2.37 3.24
C THR A 174 -6.10 3.41 2.84
N LEU A 175 -5.64 3.41 1.58
CA LEU A 175 -4.71 4.41 1.06
C LEU A 175 -5.31 5.82 1.13
N ALA A 176 -6.55 6.01 0.65
CA ALA A 176 -7.21 7.30 0.65
C ALA A 176 -7.40 7.86 2.07
N VAL A 177 -7.80 7.01 3.01
CA VAL A 177 -7.84 7.38 4.45
C VAL A 177 -6.46 7.80 4.93
N ALA A 178 -5.41 7.02 4.69
CA ALA A 178 -4.06 7.37 5.12
C ALA A 178 -3.58 8.73 4.58
N GLN A 179 -3.89 9.03 3.31
CA GLN A 179 -3.51 10.28 2.65
C GLN A 179 -4.34 11.49 3.09
N MET A 180 -5.62 11.27 3.42
CA MET A 180 -6.49 12.32 3.96
C MET A 180 -6.17 12.69 5.41
N SER A 181 -5.74 11.72 6.22
CA SER A 181 -5.48 11.92 7.66
C SER A 181 -4.61 13.15 8.00
N PRO A 182 -3.49 13.43 7.31
CA PRO A 182 -2.67 14.61 7.60
C PRO A 182 -3.25 15.95 7.09
N ILE A 183 -4.10 15.94 6.05
CA ILE A 183 -4.59 17.16 5.39
C ILE A 183 -6.02 17.53 5.78
N ALA A 184 -6.82 16.57 6.26
CA ALA A 184 -8.23 16.77 6.60
C ALA A 184 -8.40 17.60 7.88
N SER A 185 -9.33 18.57 7.84
CA SER A 185 -9.70 19.34 9.02
C SER A 185 -10.41 18.48 10.07
N PRO A 186 -10.50 18.90 11.34
CA PRO A 186 -11.28 18.19 12.34
C PRO A 186 -12.74 17.95 11.92
N ILE A 187 -13.34 18.88 11.18
CA ILE A 187 -14.72 18.73 10.69
C ILE A 187 -14.79 17.67 9.60
N ASP A 188 -13.87 17.70 8.64
CA ASP A 188 -13.78 16.67 7.59
C ASP A 188 -13.59 15.28 8.21
N LYS A 189 -12.72 15.17 9.22
CA LYS A 189 -12.47 13.94 9.96
C LYS A 189 -13.72 13.39 10.66
N ILE A 190 -14.58 14.25 11.21
CA ILE A 190 -15.85 13.82 11.78
C ILE A 190 -16.82 13.36 10.68
N VAL A 191 -16.97 14.15 9.62
CA VAL A 191 -17.91 13.86 8.53
C VAL A 191 -17.53 12.57 7.81
N PHE A 192 -16.29 12.47 7.31
CA PHE A 192 -15.80 11.29 6.61
C PHE A 192 -15.58 10.10 7.55
N GLY A 193 -15.18 10.36 8.80
CA GLY A 193 -15.02 9.31 9.81
C GLY A 193 -16.32 8.61 10.13
N ARG A 194 -17.46 9.31 10.07
CA ARG A 194 -18.78 8.70 10.19
C ARG A 194 -19.27 8.08 8.90
N LEU A 195 -19.09 8.78 7.77
CA LEU A 195 -19.58 8.32 6.48
C LEU A 195 -18.93 7.00 6.05
N TYR A 196 -17.65 6.83 6.38
CA TYR A 196 -16.84 5.66 6.01
C TYR A 196 -16.34 4.88 7.25
N ASP A 197 -16.98 4.99 8.40
CA ASP A 197 -16.64 4.21 9.61
C ASP A 197 -15.15 4.24 10.04
N VAL A 198 -14.47 5.38 9.84
CA VAL A 198 -13.08 5.61 10.26
C VAL A 198 -13.04 6.10 11.71
N ASN A 199 -13.32 5.18 12.63
CA ASN A 199 -13.48 5.49 14.07
C ASN A 199 -12.23 6.12 14.73
N GLU A 200 -11.03 5.81 14.23
CA GLU A 200 -9.76 6.36 14.72
C GLU A 200 -9.67 7.89 14.59
N TRP A 201 -10.40 8.51 13.66
CA TRP A 201 -10.42 9.96 13.48
C TRP A 201 -11.36 10.67 14.46
N LEU A 202 -12.44 10.00 14.85
CA LEU A 202 -13.57 10.64 15.53
C LEU A 202 -13.17 11.23 16.88
N ALA A 203 -12.51 10.45 17.74
CA ALA A 203 -12.18 10.89 19.10
C ALA A 203 -11.29 12.14 19.10
N GLY A 204 -10.18 12.11 18.35
CA GLY A 204 -9.26 13.24 18.24
C GLY A 204 -9.89 14.46 17.57
N ALA A 205 -10.75 14.25 16.58
CA ALA A 205 -11.44 15.33 15.89
C ALA A 205 -12.50 15.99 16.77
N TYR A 206 -13.34 15.23 17.49
CA TYR A 206 -14.28 15.80 18.46
C TYR A 206 -13.55 16.57 19.56
N GLN A 207 -12.45 16.03 20.08
CA GLN A 207 -11.65 16.73 21.09
C GLN A 207 -11.15 18.08 20.55
N ALA A 208 -10.54 18.10 19.35
CA ALA A 208 -10.04 19.31 18.73
C ALA A 208 -11.15 20.35 18.49
N VAL A 209 -12.34 19.88 18.07
CA VAL A 209 -13.50 20.76 17.88
C VAL A 209 -14.03 21.27 19.21
N CYS A 210 -14.07 20.46 20.28
CA CYS A 210 -14.57 20.88 21.59
C CYS A 210 -13.62 21.84 22.32
N THR A 211 -12.30 21.71 22.17
CA THR A 211 -11.32 22.56 22.88
C THR A 211 -10.99 23.88 22.18
N ARG A 212 -11.36 24.01 20.91
CA ARG A 212 -11.21 25.22 20.10
C ARG A 212 -11.96 26.43 20.71
N LEU A 213 -11.35 27.62 20.68
CA LEU A 213 -11.96 28.87 21.17
C LEU A 213 -13.19 29.29 20.36
N ASP A 214 -13.12 29.19 19.04
CA ASP A 214 -14.19 29.64 18.15
C ASP A 214 -15.41 28.71 18.22
N ALA A 215 -16.62 29.27 18.22
CA ALA A 215 -17.85 28.49 18.09
C ALA A 215 -17.92 27.76 16.74
N LEU A 216 -18.77 26.73 16.64
CA LEU A 216 -19.10 26.12 15.36
C LEU A 216 -19.68 27.18 14.43
N SER A 217 -19.09 27.33 13.25
CA SER A 217 -19.67 28.15 12.21
C SER A 217 -20.94 27.50 11.65
N LEU A 218 -21.80 28.30 11.03
CA LEU A 218 -23.03 27.82 10.39
C LEU A 218 -22.74 26.77 9.31
N GLU A 219 -21.63 26.91 8.58
CA GLU A 219 -21.21 25.98 7.54
C GLU A 219 -20.75 24.65 8.14
N GLU A 220 -19.91 24.67 9.17
CA GLU A 220 -19.49 23.46 9.88
C GLU A 220 -20.69 22.74 10.51
N GLY A 221 -21.62 23.50 11.11
CA GLY A 221 -22.84 22.94 11.68
C GLY A 221 -23.72 22.24 10.64
N ARG A 222 -23.81 22.78 9.41
CA ARG A 222 -24.52 22.11 8.30
C ARG A 222 -23.84 20.82 7.87
N ARG A 223 -22.51 20.81 7.80
CA ARG A 223 -21.73 19.63 7.38
C ARG A 223 -21.77 18.51 8.43
N LEU A 224 -21.68 18.85 9.72
CA LEU A 224 -21.76 17.89 10.82
C LEU A 224 -23.14 17.27 11.01
N GLY A 225 -24.19 18.02 10.63
CA GLY A 225 -25.56 17.67 10.95
C GLY A 225 -25.95 18.04 12.38
N VAL A 226 -27.26 17.98 12.64
CA VAL A 226 -27.86 18.51 13.87
C VAL A 226 -27.38 17.77 15.12
N ASP A 227 -27.30 16.44 15.07
CA ASP A 227 -26.93 15.62 16.23
C ASP A 227 -25.52 15.93 16.75
N ASP A 228 -24.57 16.13 15.83
CA ASP A 228 -23.18 16.42 16.17
C ASP A 228 -22.99 17.84 16.62
N ALA A 229 -23.64 18.79 15.96
CA ALA A 229 -23.63 20.17 16.39
C ALA A 229 -24.15 20.31 17.83
N ILE A 230 -25.24 19.61 18.17
CA ILE A 230 -25.79 19.60 19.54
C ILE A 230 -24.82 18.95 20.52
N ARG A 231 -24.28 17.78 20.20
CA ARG A 231 -23.35 17.06 21.09
C ARG A 231 -22.10 17.88 21.37
N ILE A 232 -21.49 18.46 20.35
CA ILE A 232 -20.31 19.33 20.49
C ILE A 232 -20.64 20.54 21.35
N ASN A 233 -21.77 21.20 21.11
CA ASN A 233 -22.17 22.37 21.88
C ASN A 233 -22.43 22.04 23.36
N SER A 234 -22.99 20.85 23.66
CA SER A 234 -23.23 20.41 25.04
C SER A 234 -21.97 20.17 25.86
N ILE A 235 -20.86 19.81 25.22
CA ILE A 235 -19.56 19.53 25.87
C ILE A 235 -18.79 20.83 26.17
N ARG A 236 -19.05 21.89 25.40
CA ARG A 236 -18.36 23.19 25.53
C ARG A 236 -18.91 24.07 26.66
N GLN A 237 -20.07 23.73 27.22
CA GLN A 237 -20.67 24.45 28.36
C GLN A 237 -20.02 24.04 29.68
#